data_AF-A0A3N2CPL2-F1
#
_entry.id   AF-A0A3N2CPL2-F1
#
_cell.length_a   1.000
_cell.length_b   1.000
_cell.length_c   1.000
_cell.angle_alpha   90.00
_cell.angle_beta   90.00
_cell.angle_gamma   90.00
#
_symmetry.space_group_name_H-M   'P 1'
#
loop_
_entity.id
_entity.type
_entity.pdbx_description
1 polymer ?
#
loop_
_entity_poly.entity_id
_entity_poly.type
_entity_poly.pdbx_seq_one_letter_code
_entity_poly.pdbx_strand_id
1 'polypeptide(L)' 'MSDPAPRMLDLDAVATDLAISRAQVYALVRRGDLPAGKIGGRGQWRVRRADLEEYIERTWAATASWIADHPLSEGDDEVE' A
#
# COMPACT_ATOMS: atom_id res chain seq x y z
N MET A 1 -25.62 -12.80 -1.92
CA MET A 1 -24.61 -13.81 -1.53
C MET A 1 -23.31 -13.05 -1.33
N SER A 2 -22.68 -13.13 -0.15
CA SER A 2 -21.37 -12.50 0.05
C SER A 2 -20.31 -13.52 -0.34
N ASP A 3 -19.62 -13.29 -1.45
CA ASP A 3 -18.43 -14.08 -1.78
C ASP A 3 -17.28 -13.60 -0.86
N PRO A 4 -16.63 -14.50 -0.10
CA PRO A 4 -15.58 -14.08 0.82
C PRO A 4 -14.36 -13.59 0.01
N ALA A 5 -14.05 -12.30 0.13
CA ALA A 5 -12.98 -11.66 -0.63
C ALA A 5 -11.67 -12.48 -0.61
N PRO A 6 -10.97 -12.59 -1.76
CA PRO A 6 -9.84 -13.49 -1.90
C PRO A 6 -8.75 -13.18 -0.87
N ARG A 7 -8.34 -14.21 -0.12
CA ARG A 7 -7.29 -14.11 0.93
C ARG A 7 -5.90 -13.81 0.37
N MET A 8 -5.66 -14.15 -0.90
CA MET A 8 -4.40 -13.97 -1.62
C MET A 8 -4.66 -13.13 -2.85
N LEU A 9 -4.02 -11.96 -2.92
CA LEU A 9 -4.13 -11.00 -4.01
C LEU A 9 -2.88 -11.12 -4.90
N ASP A 10 -3.01 -10.95 -6.21
CA ASP A 10 -1.87 -10.61 -7.08
C ASP A 10 -1.67 -9.09 -7.15
N LEU A 11 -0.60 -8.67 -7.83
CA LEU A 11 -0.22 -7.26 -7.88
C LEU A 11 -1.19 -6.39 -8.69
N ASP A 12 -2.11 -6.96 -9.50
CA ASP A 12 -3.14 -6.19 -10.22
C ASP A 12 -4.35 -5.92 -9.32
N ALA A 13 -4.76 -6.92 -8.53
CA ALA A 13 -5.76 -6.72 -7.48
C ALA A 13 -5.28 -5.69 -6.44
N VAL A 14 -4.03 -5.78 -5.98
CA VAL A 14 -3.45 -4.80 -5.04
C VAL A 14 -3.32 -3.40 -5.68
N ALA A 15 -2.97 -3.32 -6.97
CA ALA A 15 -2.91 -2.04 -7.68
C ALA A 15 -4.28 -1.36 -7.75
N THR A 16 -5.34 -2.15 -7.94
CA THR A 16 -6.73 -1.70 -7.91
C THR A 16 -7.11 -1.20 -6.51
N ASP A 17 -6.91 -2.03 -5.46
CA ASP A 17 -7.27 -1.70 -4.07
C ASP A 17 -6.54 -0.45 -3.55
N LEU A 18 -5.29 -0.20 -4.00
CA LEU A 18 -4.50 0.99 -3.63
C LEU A 18 -4.62 2.18 -4.59
N ALA A 19 -5.36 2.05 -5.71
CA ALA A 19 -5.45 3.06 -6.77
C ALA A 19 -4.08 3.55 -7.32
N ILE A 20 -3.09 2.66 -7.43
CA ILE A 20 -1.75 2.94 -7.98
C ILE A 20 -1.40 1.97 -9.11
N SER A 21 -0.32 2.25 -9.86
CA SER A 21 0.12 1.32 -10.92
C SER A 21 0.69 0.01 -10.34
N ARG A 22 0.51 -1.10 -11.07
CA ARG A 22 1.18 -2.39 -10.80
C ARG A 22 2.70 -2.25 -10.63
N ALA A 23 3.33 -1.31 -11.34
CA ALA A 23 4.76 -1.04 -11.22
C ALA A 23 5.13 -0.49 -9.83
N GLN A 24 4.31 0.41 -9.26
CA GLN A 24 4.49 0.91 -7.89
C GLN A 24 4.25 -0.21 -6.85
N VAL A 25 3.24 -1.07 -7.05
CA VAL A 25 3.03 -2.27 -6.20
C VAL A 25 4.22 -3.22 -6.27
N TYR A 26 4.76 -3.48 -7.47
CA TYR A 26 5.95 -4.31 -7.61
C TYR A 26 7.17 -3.68 -6.90
N ALA A 27 7.33 -2.36 -6.94
CA ALA A 27 8.37 -1.66 -6.20
C ALA A 27 8.21 -1.78 -4.68
N LEU A 28 6.98 -1.70 -4.16
CA LEU A 28 6.65 -1.93 -2.74
C LEU A 28 7.07 -3.34 -2.29
N VAL A 29 6.67 -4.36 -3.06
CA VAL A 29 7.06 -5.76 -2.81
C VAL A 29 8.57 -5.98 -2.95
N ARG A 30 9.22 -5.34 -3.94
CA ARG A 30 10.62 -5.58 -4.26
C ARG A 30 11.59 -5.00 -3.22
N ARG A 31 11.20 -3.93 -2.52
CA ARG A 31 11.98 -3.33 -1.43
C ARG A 31 11.64 -3.92 -0.06
N GLY A 32 10.40 -4.34 0.16
CA GLY A 32 9.96 -5.12 1.34
C GLY A 32 8.79 -4.51 2.12
N ASP A 33 8.41 -3.26 1.83
CA ASP A 33 7.39 -2.50 2.56
C ASP A 33 5.99 -3.15 2.52
N LEU A 34 5.68 -3.85 1.43
CA LEU A 34 4.50 -4.69 1.30
C LEU A 34 4.90 -6.18 1.26
N PRO A 35 4.64 -6.95 2.32
CA PRO A 35 4.96 -8.38 2.35
C PRO A 35 4.27 -9.16 1.22
N ALA A 36 5.04 -10.00 0.52
CA ALA A 36 4.51 -10.90 -0.50
C ALA A 36 5.30 -12.20 -0.60
N GLY A 37 4.60 -13.31 -0.82
CA GLY A 37 5.21 -14.60 -1.14
C GLY A 37 5.35 -14.80 -2.65
N LYS A 38 6.45 -15.42 -3.10
CA LYS A 38 6.52 -16.01 -4.45
C LYS A 38 5.92 -17.40 -4.41
N ILE A 39 4.79 -17.60 -5.08
CA ILE A 39 4.03 -18.86 -5.08
C ILE A 39 4.01 -19.47 -6.49
N GLY A 40 4.25 -20.79 -6.56
CA GLY A 40 4.22 -21.57 -7.79
C GLY A 40 5.46 -21.42 -8.69
N GLY A 41 5.64 -22.37 -9.61
CA GLY A 41 6.84 -22.51 -10.46
C GLY A 41 7.10 -21.40 -11.50
N ARG A 42 6.31 -20.33 -11.49
CA ARG A 42 6.53 -19.11 -12.30
C ARG A 42 6.90 -17.88 -11.47
N GLY A 43 7.10 -18.04 -10.15
CA GLY A 43 7.48 -16.93 -9.26
C GLY A 43 6.41 -15.83 -9.16
N GLN A 44 5.13 -16.21 -9.18
CA GLN A 44 4.03 -15.24 -9.05
C GLN A 44 4.04 -14.65 -7.65
N TRP A 45 4.05 -13.32 -7.55
CA TRP A 45 3.91 -12.63 -6.28
C TRP A 45 2.44 -12.70 -5.81
N ARG A 46 2.26 -13.03 -4.53
CA ARG A 46 0.96 -13.05 -3.84
C ARG A 46 1.07 -12.33 -2.50
N VAL A 47 0.19 -11.36 -2.28
CA VAL A 47 0.07 -10.56 -1.06
C VAL A 47 -1.11 -11.12 -0.25
N ARG A 48 -0.99 -11.30 1.07
CA ARG A 48 -2.17 -11.66 1.88
C ARG A 48 -3.02 -10.42 2.06
N ARG A 49 -4.35 -10.57 2.02
CA ARG A 49 -5.30 -9.46 2.25
C ARG A 49 -4.98 -8.71 3.56
N ALA A 50 -4.67 -9.45 4.63
CA ALA A 50 -4.23 -8.87 5.91
C ALA A 50 -2.89 -8.09 5.83
N ASP A 51 -1.93 -8.49 4.98
CA ASP A 51 -0.66 -7.75 4.82
C ASP A 51 -0.89 -6.41 4.10
N LEU A 52 -1.87 -6.36 3.19
CA LEU A 52 -2.29 -5.15 2.51
C LEU A 52 -3.05 -4.21 3.47
N GLU A 53 -3.97 -4.75 4.26
CA GLU A 53 -4.72 -4.00 5.28
C GLU A 53 -3.75 -3.39 6.32
N GLU A 54 -2.81 -4.18 6.85
CA GLU A 54 -1.75 -3.70 7.75
C GLU A 54 -0.85 -2.63 7.09
N TYR A 55 -0.49 -2.79 5.81
CA TYR A 55 0.28 -1.79 5.07
C TYR A 55 -0.47 -0.46 4.94
N ILE A 56 -1.79 -0.49 4.68
CA ILE A 56 -2.63 0.70 4.61
C ILE A 56 -2.63 1.39 5.98
N GLU A 57 -2.93 0.67 7.06
CA GLU A 57 -2.93 1.21 8.43
C GLU A 57 -1.59 1.85 8.80
N ARG A 58 -0.46 1.16 8.52
CA ARG A 58 0.90 1.71 8.71
C ARG A 58 1.12 3.01 7.94
N THR A 59 0.62 3.08 6.71
CA THR A 59 0.79 4.24 5.83
C THR A 59 0.03 5.46 6.38
N TRP A 60 -1.23 5.27 6.79
CA TRP A 60 -2.02 6.34 7.40
C TRP A 60 -1.44 6.78 8.75
N ALA A 61 -0.98 5.86 9.60
CA ALA A 61 -0.37 6.20 10.88
C ALA A 61 0.94 6.99 10.71
N ALA A 62 1.80 6.61 9.75
CA ALA A 62 3.03 7.35 9.45
C ALA A 62 2.73 8.77 8.93
N THR A 63 1.77 8.92 8.00
CA THR A 63 1.34 10.23 7.51
C THR A 63 0.73 11.09 8.62
N ALA A 64 -0.08 10.51 9.51
CA ALA A 64 -0.68 11.23 10.63
C ALA A 64 0.37 11.71 11.65
N SER A 65 1.39 10.90 11.96
CA SER A 65 2.53 11.34 12.77
C SER A 65 3.25 12.49 12.09
N TRP A 66 3.57 12.36 10.81
CA TRP A 66 4.28 13.39 10.06
C TRP A 66 3.51 14.73 10.04
N ILE A 67 2.19 14.72 9.85
CA ILE A 67 1.36 15.93 9.92
C ILE A 67 1.35 16.54 11.33
N ALA A 68 1.40 15.73 12.39
CA ALA A 68 1.45 16.23 13.77
C ALA A 68 2.83 16.83 14.12
N ASP A 69 3.92 16.26 13.59
CA ASP A 69 5.28 16.77 13.74
C ASP A 69 5.57 17.98 12.84
N HIS A 70 4.84 18.11 11.72
CA HIS A 70 4.93 19.19 10.73
C HIS A 70 3.57 19.88 10.53
N PRO A 71 3.04 20.60 11.55
CA PRO A 71 1.81 21.36 11.39
C PRO A 71 2.00 22.44 10.32
N LEU A 72 1.02 22.57 9.42
CA LEU A 72 0.99 23.65 8.44
C LEU A 72 0.92 24.99 9.18
N SER A 73 1.98 25.79 9.09
CA SER A 73 1.94 27.19 9.47
C SER A 73 1.06 27.96 8.50
N GLU A 74 0.03 28.63 9.02
CA GLU A 74 -0.74 29.63 8.26
C GLU A 74 0.20 30.80 7.92
N GLY A 75 0.88 30.74 6.77
CA GLY A 75 1.92 31.71 6.38
C GLY A 75 2.65 31.47 5.06
N ASP A 76 2.59 30.28 4.46
CA ASP A 76 3.28 29.98 3.18
C ASP A 76 2.43 30.28 1.90
N ASP A 77 1.27 30.93 2.05
CA ASP A 77 0.40 31.40 0.95
C ASP A 77 0.56 32.92 0.63
N GLU A 78 1.62 33.56 1.12
CA GLU A 78 2.08 34.88 0.63
C GLU A 78 3.39 34.73 -0.16
N VAL A 79 3.27 34.32 -1.42
CA VAL A 79 4.30 34.55 -2.46
C VAL A 79 3.69 35.28 -3.65
N GLU A 80 4.32 36.41 -4.01
CA GLU A 80 3.92 37.43 -5.00
C GLU A 80 3.86 36.92 -6.46
#